data_AF-A0A1L8N0M4-F1
#
_entry.id   AF-A0A1L8N0M4-F1
#
_cell.length_a   1.000
_cell.length_b   1.000
_cell.length_c   1.000
_cell.angle_alpha   90.00
_cell.angle_beta   90.00
_cell.angle_gamma   90.00
#
_symmetry.space_group_name_H-M   'P 1'
#
loop_
_entity.id
_entity.type
_entity.pdbx_description
1 polymer ?
#
loop_
_entity_poly.entity_id
_entity_poly.type
_entity_poly.pdbx_seq_one_letter_code
_entity_poly.pdbx_strand_id
1 'polypeptide(L)' 'MNSKLDLNNKASKFRMCHGLGIKDPVPVKALLNKLNILCVFKPLSENTSGMVGQLNGLNFMLINANHAIGRQNYNSDII' A
#
# COMPACT_ATOMS: atom_id res chain seq x y z
N MET A 1 17.94 -19.28 4.21
CA MET A 1 17.70 -19.30 2.75
C MET A 1 16.29 -19.84 2.51
N ASN A 2 15.31 -18.96 2.24
CA ASN A 2 13.93 -19.27 1.75
C ASN A 2 13.03 -18.01 1.64
N SER A 3 13.52 -16.82 2.01
CA SER A 3 12.72 -15.59 2.13
C SER A 3 11.96 -15.18 0.86
N LYS A 4 12.55 -15.39 -0.33
CA LYS A 4 11.92 -14.98 -1.60
C LYS A 4 10.73 -15.85 -2.00
N LEU A 5 10.79 -17.16 -1.71
CA LEU A 5 9.67 -18.09 -1.95
C LEU A 5 8.51 -17.80 -0.99
N ASP A 6 8.83 -17.45 0.26
CA ASP A 6 7.83 -17.07 1.27
C ASP A 6 7.08 -15.78 0.89
N LEU A 7 7.79 -14.75 0.43
CA LEU A 7 7.17 -13.50 -0.06
C LEU A 7 6.22 -13.73 -1.24
N ASN A 8 6.64 -14.51 -2.24
CA ASN A 8 5.79 -14.82 -3.40
C ASN A 8 4.53 -15.60 -3.00
N ASN A 9 4.66 -16.52 -2.05
CA ASN A 9 3.53 -17.28 -1.53
C ASN A 9 2.57 -16.38 -0.72
N LYS A 10 3.10 -15.46 0.10
CA LYS A 10 2.31 -14.47 0.84
C LYS A 10 1.56 -13.53 -0.10
N ALA A 11 2.23 -13.01 -1.13
CA ALA A 11 1.60 -12.17 -2.16
C ALA A 11 0.48 -12.91 -2.89
N SER A 12 0.73 -14.16 -3.29
CA SER A 12 -0.28 -15.00 -3.96
C SER A 12 -1.51 -15.24 -3.07
N LYS A 13 -1.29 -15.54 -1.78
CA LYS A 13 -2.36 -15.71 -0.79
C LYS A 13 -3.15 -14.42 -0.58
N PHE A 14 -2.48 -13.28 -0.44
CA PHE A 14 -3.13 -11.97 -0.28
C PHE A 14 -4.07 -11.67 -1.45
N ARG A 15 -3.57 -11.86 -2.69
CA ARG A 15 -4.38 -11.68 -3.90
C ARG A 15 -5.61 -12.58 -3.90
N MET A 16 -5.44 -13.87 -3.62
CA MET A 16 -6.54 -14.83 -3.55
C MET A 16 -7.57 -14.45 -2.48
N CYS A 17 -7.13 -14.09 -1.27
CA CYS A 17 -8.01 -13.66 -0.18
C CYS A 17 -8.80 -12.38 -0.50
N HIS A 18 -8.36 -11.60 -1.50
CA HIS A 18 -9.00 -10.36 -1.89
C HIS A 18 -9.69 -10.44 -3.25
N GLY A 19 -9.76 -11.64 -3.85
CA GLY A 19 -10.42 -11.87 -5.13
C GLY A 19 -9.65 -11.33 -6.33
N LEU A 20 -8.34 -11.12 -6.18
CA LEU A 20 -7.47 -10.65 -7.25
C LEU A 20 -6.86 -11.87 -7.96
N GLY A 21 -7.02 -11.98 -9.28
CA GLY A 21 -6.33 -13.01 -10.06
C GLY A 21 -4.83 -12.79 -10.06
N ILE A 22 -4.03 -13.78 -10.47
CA ILE A 22 -2.55 -13.72 -10.35
C ILE A 22 -1.95 -12.61 -11.23
N LYS A 23 -2.58 -12.28 -12.36
CA LYS A 23 -2.08 -11.33 -13.36
C LYS A 23 -2.86 -10.02 -13.44
N ASP A 24 -3.92 -9.89 -12.66
CA ASP A 24 -4.79 -8.72 -12.75
C ASP A 24 -4.10 -7.46 -12.20
N PRO A 25 -4.41 -6.27 -12.72
CA PRO A 25 -4.01 -5.05 -12.04
C PRO A 25 -4.63 -4.99 -10.64
N VAL A 26 -3.89 -4.46 -9.66
CA VAL A 26 -4.42 -4.26 -8.31
C VAL A 26 -5.19 -2.94 -8.30
N PRO A 27 -6.50 -2.94 -8.01
CA PRO A 27 -7.28 -1.70 -7.92
C PRO A 27 -7.02 -1.04 -6.55
N VAL A 28 -5.84 -0.45 -6.38
CA VAL A 28 -5.27 0.02 -5.09
C VAL A 28 -6.26 0.88 -4.29
N LYS A 29 -6.93 1.85 -4.93
CA LYS A 29 -7.93 2.70 -4.25
C LYS A 29 -9.10 1.88 -3.68
N ALA A 30 -9.65 0.96 -4.47
CA ALA A 30 -10.76 0.11 -4.03
C ALA A 30 -10.31 -0.87 -2.94
N LEU A 31 -9.08 -1.39 -3.06
CA LEU A 31 -8.49 -2.30 -2.08
C LEU A 31 -8.25 -1.60 -0.74
N LEU A 32 -7.64 -0.42 -0.73
CA LEU A 32 -7.46 0.41 0.47
C LEU A 32 -8.78 0.67 1.18
N ASN A 33 -9.83 1.02 0.42
CA ASN A 33 -11.15 1.24 0.98
C ASN A 33 -11.74 -0.04 1.59
N LYS A 34 -11.63 -1.19 0.91
CA LYS A 34 -12.05 -2.49 1.42
C LYS A 34 -11.31 -2.90 2.70
N LEU A 35 -10.05 -2.51 2.82
CA LEU A 35 -9.20 -2.75 3.99
C LEU A 35 -9.40 -1.72 5.11
N ASN A 36 -10.29 -0.74 4.92
CA ASN A 36 -10.53 0.37 5.84
C ASN A 36 -9.22 1.12 6.21
N ILE A 37 -8.39 1.38 5.19
CA ILE A 37 -7.13 2.12 5.33
C ILE A 37 -7.33 3.53 4.81
N LEU A 38 -7.14 4.53 5.68
CA LEU A 38 -7.20 5.94 5.33
C LEU A 38 -5.90 6.38 4.66
N CYS A 39 -5.96 6.85 3.41
CA CYS A 39 -4.79 7.41 2.73
C CYS A 39 -4.85 8.94 2.73
N VAL A 40 -3.84 9.58 3.33
CA VAL A 40 -3.73 11.04 3.47
C VAL A 40 -2.52 11.53 2.69
N PHE A 41 -2.77 12.38 1.70
CA PHE A 41 -1.72 13.07 0.95
C PHE A 41 -1.45 14.43 1.61
N LYS A 42 -0.25 14.63 2.14
CA LYS A 42 0.14 15.87 2.82
C LYS A 42 1.59 16.22 2.50
N PRO A 43 1.94 17.50 2.28
CA PRO A 43 3.33 17.92 2.24
C PRO A 43 4.07 17.51 3.52
N LEU A 44 5.14 16.73 3.38
CA LEU A 44 6.05 16.34 4.46
C LEU A 44 7.46 16.85 4.16
N SER A 45 8.39 16.68 5.11
CA SER A 45 9.80 17.02 4.89
C SER A 45 10.37 16.30 3.65
N GLU A 46 11.30 16.94 2.94
CA GLU A 46 11.84 16.46 1.65
C GLU A 46 12.42 15.04 1.71
N ASN A 47 12.95 14.65 2.87
CA ASN A 47 13.57 13.33 3.07
C ASN A 47 12.58 12.23 3.47
N THR A 48 11.28 12.54 3.59
CA THR A 48 10.27 11.57 4.03
C THR A 48 9.35 11.14 2.88
N SER A 49 9.29 9.85 2.57
CA SER A 49 8.36 9.29 1.58
C SER A 49 6.91 9.28 2.05
N GLY A 50 6.71 9.21 3.37
CA GLY A 50 5.43 8.91 3.99
C GLY A 50 5.59 8.05 5.24
N MET A 51 4.48 7.54 5.75
CA MET A 51 4.42 6.62 6.88
C MET A 51 3.16 5.75 6.79
N VAL A 52 3.25 4.52 7.30
CA VAL A 52 2.09 3.65 7.52
C VAL A 52 1.98 3.41 9.02
N GLY A 53 0.76 3.43 9.56
CA GLY A 53 0.55 3.21 10.98
C GLY A 53 -0.88 2.88 11.33
N GLN A 54 -1.11 2.61 12.61
CA GLN A 54 -2.43 2.45 13.19
C GLN A 54 -2.58 3.46 14.33
N LEU A 55 -3.69 4.18 14.35
CA LEU A 55 -4.05 5.11 15.41
C LEU A 55 -5.48 4.83 15.85
N ASN A 56 -5.69 4.50 17.12
CA ASN A 56 -7.01 4.23 17.70
C ASN A 56 -7.83 3.20 16.89
N GLY A 57 -7.18 2.14 16.40
CA GLY A 57 -7.83 1.10 15.58
C GLY A 57 -8.06 1.48 14.11
N LEU A 58 -7.74 2.70 13.70
CA LEU A 58 -7.76 3.12 12.30
C LEU A 58 -6.39 2.90 11.66
N ASN A 59 -6.35 2.14 10.57
CA ASN A 59 -5.15 2.00 9.76
C ASN A 59 -5.05 3.20 8.82
N PHE A 60 -3.86 3.78 8.69
CA PHE A 60 -3.65 4.91 7.79
C PHE A 60 -2.31 4.83 7.06
N MET A 61 -2.28 5.46 5.90
CA MET A 61 -1.09 5.76 5.12
C MET A 61 -1.00 7.27 4.96
N LEU A 62 0.15 7.82 5.30
CA LEU A 62 0.51 9.21 5.04
C LEU A 62 1.48 9.23 3.87
N ILE A 63 1.15 9.94 2.79
CA ILE A 63 1.97 10.02 1.58
C ILE A 63 2.46 11.45 1.41
N ASN A 64 3.77 11.61 1.17
CA ASN A 64 4.34 12.93 0.96
C ASN A 64 3.90 13.52 -0.38
N ALA A 65 3.07 14.56 -0.31
CA ALA A 65 2.56 15.27 -1.49
C ALA A 65 3.62 16.13 -2.21
N ASN A 66 4.79 16.37 -1.60
CA ASN A 66 5.91 17.09 -2.24
C ASN A 66 6.62 16.25 -3.30
N HIS A 67 6.42 14.93 -3.33
CA HIS A 67 7.01 14.06 -4.33
C HIS A 67 6.21 14.06 -5.63
N ALA A 68 6.83 13.73 -6.76
CA ALA A 68 6.11 13.55 -8.02
C ALA A 68 5.00 12.47 -7.89
N ILE A 69 3.88 12.64 -8.61
CA ILE A 69 2.72 11.74 -8.57
C ILE A 69 3.13 10.27 -8.77
N GLY A 70 4.06 9.98 -9.67
CA GLY A 70 4.56 8.61 -9.87
C GLY A 70 5.17 7.98 -8.60
N ARG A 71 5.88 8.77 -7.79
CA ARG A 71 6.44 8.32 -6.50
C ARG A 71 5.37 8.24 -5.41
N GLN A 72 4.38 9.11 -5.44
CA GLN A 72 3.23 9.02 -4.54
C GLN A 72 2.42 7.75 -4.79
N ASN A 73 2.12 7.45 -6.07
CA ASN A 73 1.41 6.25 -6.50
C ASN A 73 2.20 4.99 -6.13
N TYR A 74 3.51 4.96 -6.39
CA TYR A 74 4.34 3.84 -5.96
C TYR A 74 4.18 3.55 -4.47
N ASN A 75 4.18 4.57 -3.62
CA ASN A 75 4.00 4.37 -2.17
C ASN A 75 2.60 3.84 -1.80
N SER A 76 1.53 4.23 -2.51
CA SER A 76 0.20 3.66 -2.30
C SER A 76 0.05 2.26 -2.87
N ASP A 77 0.85 1.90 -3.88
CA ASP A 77 0.73 0.65 -4.63
C ASP A 77 1.53 -0.52 -4.01
N ILE A 78 2.34 -0.28 -2.98
CA ILE A 78 3.18 -1.29 -2.29
C ILE A 78 2.38 -2.23 -1.34
N ILE A 79 1.05 -2.15 -1.33
CA ILE A 79 0.18 -3.00 -0.49
C ILE A 79 0.20 -4.46 -0.97
#